data_AF-A0A3P9PEI6-F1
#
_entry.id   AF-A0A3P9PEI6-F1
#
_cell.length_a   1.000
_cell.length_b   1.000
_cell.length_c   1.000
_cell.angle_alpha   90.00
_cell.angle_beta   90.00
_cell.angle_gamma   90.00
#
_symmetry.space_group_name_H-M   'P 1'
#
loop_
_entity.id
_entity.type
_entity.pdbx_description
1 polymer ?
#
loop_
_entity_poly.entity_id
_entity_poly.type
_entity_poly.pdbx_seq_one_letter_code
_entity_poly.pdbx_strand_id
1 'polypeptide(L)'
;MSFICYADNLVVVTENKTWEEALDHCREMTNGSFKYDLLSVTNASDYGYVSDRIYGATTNEVWTGLRFLGGEWWWSDRETLDHQEMLPDCPSQWQHCGTFSKYNTTSWTSRDCSERRNFICSYEEIELTWTDARQFCQTNHIDMITWDIVDPNLLTTWMQNRELTEMWIGLHEDPEQQSAWRWINVKTNEGLTGEDVSGSSYWATQPKTDYSCGSYNSARKKWLGNVCSEILPFACYDDNLVLLTENRTWEEAVDRCREMSSASYKYDLLSITRPTDFSYIRDRIYKVTSEEVWTGLRFLGGEWWWSDGEMLDHQEMLPNCPSQWQHCGMLSKYNTANWTSGDCSERRNFICNYVLDWDAARQYCQKNHIDMVTWNIVDPNLLTTRLQNAGYTHVWIGLHEDPEQQSVWRWINVKTGEGLTGDDVSQSKNWATGQQFDDSCCNYNIPTKKWYSTVCSYPLPFNCYEDNLLLVTENKTWEDALNHCRKMTNATHTYDLLSVSYPSNFSYVRDRIYRATTEEVWTGLRFLGGEWWWSDGEALDHQEMLPDCPSQWQHCGTVSKYNTTNWTSRDCSERRNFICSYEKV
;
A
#
# COMPACT_ATOMS: atom_id res chain seq x y z
N MET A 1 10.91 -2.14 5.42
CA MET A 1 9.88 -2.45 4.39
C MET A 1 10.04 -1.35 3.34
N SER A 2 10.40 -1.67 2.09
CA SER A 2 10.76 -0.65 1.08
C SER A 2 9.53 -0.17 0.32
N PHE A 3 9.30 1.14 0.25
CA PHE A 3 8.20 1.73 -0.51
C PHE A 3 8.72 2.65 -1.61
N ILE A 4 8.05 2.62 -2.77
CA ILE A 4 8.22 3.62 -3.84
C ILE A 4 7.22 4.73 -3.53
N CYS A 5 7.69 5.92 -3.20
CA CYS A 5 6.84 7.07 -2.96
C CYS A 5 6.91 8.04 -4.15
N TYR A 6 5.74 8.42 -4.67
CA TYR A 6 5.62 9.56 -5.58
C TYR A 6 5.52 10.83 -4.75
N ALA A 7 6.14 11.90 -5.22
CA ALA A 7 5.99 13.23 -4.64
C ALA A 7 4.50 13.62 -4.57
N ASP A 8 4.01 13.97 -3.38
CA ASP A 8 2.62 14.39 -3.19
C ASP A 8 2.41 15.74 -3.91
N ASN A 9 1.48 15.82 -4.87
CA ASN A 9 1.23 17.05 -5.64
C ASN A 9 0.14 17.94 -5.04
N LEU A 10 -0.36 17.58 -3.85
CA LEU A 10 -1.41 18.30 -3.13
C LEU A 10 -0.89 18.90 -1.83
N VAL A 11 -1.26 20.15 -1.58
CA VAL A 11 -0.98 20.86 -0.34
C VAL A 11 -2.30 21.28 0.28
N VAL A 12 -2.64 20.71 1.44
CA VAL A 12 -3.81 21.11 2.21
C VAL A 12 -3.43 22.28 3.12
N VAL A 13 -4.01 23.44 2.84
CA VAL A 13 -3.79 24.65 3.61
C VAL A 13 -4.86 24.76 4.70
N THR A 14 -4.44 24.70 5.96
CA THR A 14 -5.32 24.73 7.14
C THR A 14 -5.72 26.14 7.59
N GLU A 15 -5.40 27.16 6.78
CA GLU A 15 -5.91 28.52 6.96
C GLU A 15 -7.35 28.65 6.46
N ASN A 16 -8.16 29.48 7.13
CA ASN A 16 -9.54 29.75 6.73
C ASN A 16 -9.61 30.99 5.82
N LYS A 17 -9.79 30.79 4.51
CA LYS A 17 -9.83 31.85 3.49
C LYS A 17 -11.10 31.78 2.65
N THR A 18 -11.50 32.89 2.05
CA THR A 18 -12.54 32.89 0.98
C THR A 18 -12.02 32.17 -0.26
N TRP A 19 -12.90 31.83 -1.21
CA TRP A 19 -12.45 31.16 -2.42
C TRP A 19 -11.44 32.00 -3.21
N GLU A 20 -11.68 33.31 -3.37
CA GLU A 20 -10.72 34.23 -4.01
C GLU A 20 -9.40 34.34 -3.23
N GLU A 21 -9.45 34.48 -1.90
CA GLU A 21 -8.25 34.54 -1.04
C GLU A 21 -7.45 33.23 -1.11
N ALA A 22 -8.12 32.09 -1.22
CA ALA A 22 -7.52 30.77 -1.36
C ALA A 22 -6.85 30.58 -2.73
N LEU A 23 -7.50 31.03 -3.80
CA LEU A 23 -6.94 31.02 -5.15
C LEU A 23 -5.67 31.86 -5.25
N ASP A 24 -5.73 33.09 -4.73
CA ASP A 24 -4.59 33.99 -4.72
C ASP A 24 -3.46 33.41 -3.87
N HIS A 25 -3.77 32.80 -2.71
CA HIS A 25 -2.77 32.13 -1.88
C HIS A 25 -2.06 31.00 -2.63
N CYS A 26 -2.80 30.08 -3.27
CA CYS A 26 -2.18 29.01 -4.05
C CYS A 26 -1.29 29.61 -5.14
N ARG A 27 -1.77 30.62 -5.88
CA ARG A 27 -0.98 31.25 -6.95
C ARG A 27 0.24 32.00 -6.44
N GLU A 28 0.20 32.59 -5.25
CA GLU A 28 1.35 33.24 -4.61
C GLU A 28 2.42 32.24 -4.14
N MET A 29 2.06 30.97 -3.90
CA MET A 29 3.05 29.90 -3.67
C MET A 29 3.85 29.54 -4.94
N THR A 30 3.38 29.97 -6.12
CA THR A 30 4.08 29.74 -7.39
C THR A 30 5.46 30.38 -7.33
N ASN A 31 6.48 29.59 -7.66
CA ASN A 31 7.85 30.04 -7.76
C ASN A 31 8.44 29.65 -9.11
N GLY A 32 9.75 29.85 -9.31
CA GLY A 32 10.41 29.54 -10.58
C GLY A 32 10.32 28.06 -11.01
N SER A 33 9.95 27.16 -10.09
CA SER A 33 9.94 25.70 -10.27
C SER A 33 8.55 25.07 -10.21
N PHE A 34 7.58 25.69 -9.53
CA PHE A 34 6.25 25.12 -9.33
C PHE A 34 5.17 26.15 -9.58
N LYS A 35 4.14 25.78 -10.35
CA LYS A 35 2.93 26.58 -10.55
C LYS A 35 1.79 25.95 -9.76
N TYR A 36 1.35 26.65 -8.73
CA TYR A 36 0.28 26.22 -7.86
C TYR A 36 -1.03 26.89 -8.28
N ASP A 37 -2.12 26.13 -8.27
CA ASP A 37 -3.49 26.62 -8.38
C ASP A 37 -4.38 25.87 -7.38
N LEU A 38 -5.66 26.23 -7.27
CA LEU A 38 -6.60 25.43 -6.50
C LEU A 38 -6.87 24.09 -7.22
N LEU A 39 -7.00 23.02 -6.43
CA LEU A 39 -7.17 21.66 -6.93
C LEU A 39 -8.24 21.55 -8.03
N SER A 40 -7.86 21.05 -9.19
CA SER A 40 -8.75 20.43 -10.16
C SER A 40 -8.77 18.91 -10.01
N VAL A 41 -9.92 18.31 -10.26
CA VAL A 41 -10.08 16.85 -10.22
C VAL A 41 -10.72 16.43 -11.52
N THR A 42 -9.96 15.77 -12.37
CA THR A 42 -10.38 15.39 -13.73
C THR A 42 -10.66 13.89 -13.86
N ASN A 43 -10.14 13.04 -12.95
CA ASN A 43 -10.32 11.58 -12.98
C ASN A 43 -11.01 11.02 -11.73
N ALA A 44 -11.85 9.98 -11.91
CA ALA A 44 -12.50 9.20 -10.85
C ALA A 44 -11.51 8.57 -9.83
N SER A 45 -10.28 8.25 -10.25
CA SER A 45 -9.22 7.76 -9.35
C SER A 45 -8.74 8.79 -8.33
N ASP A 46 -8.87 10.08 -8.66
CA ASP A 46 -8.28 11.17 -7.87
C ASP A 46 -9.15 11.54 -6.67
N TYR A 47 -10.41 11.10 -6.65
CA TYR A 47 -11.35 11.36 -5.55
C TYR A 47 -10.91 10.72 -4.23
N GLY A 48 -10.43 9.46 -4.28
CA GLY A 48 -9.86 8.79 -3.11
C GLY A 48 -8.57 9.47 -2.66
N TYR A 49 -7.73 9.84 -3.63
CA TYR A 49 -6.47 10.56 -3.41
C TYR A 49 -6.69 11.90 -2.70
N VAL A 50 -7.69 12.69 -3.11
CA VAL A 50 -8.06 13.98 -2.50
C VAL A 50 -8.71 13.80 -1.12
N SER A 51 -9.61 12.83 -0.98
CA SER A 51 -10.27 12.50 0.29
C SER A 51 -9.27 12.15 1.40
N ASP A 52 -8.17 11.47 1.05
CA ASP A 52 -7.10 11.11 1.97
C ASP A 52 -6.36 12.33 2.55
N ARG A 53 -6.12 13.37 1.75
CA ARG A 53 -5.33 14.54 2.17
C ARG A 53 -6.14 15.50 3.04
N ILE A 54 -7.42 15.67 2.74
CA ILE A 54 -8.25 16.71 3.38
C ILE A 54 -8.69 16.37 4.80
N TYR A 55 -8.43 15.15 5.28
CA TYR A 55 -8.80 14.74 6.64
C TYR A 55 -8.06 15.59 7.71
N GLY A 56 -6.84 16.04 7.40
CA GLY A 56 -6.06 16.98 8.23
C GLY A 56 -6.55 18.43 8.19
N ALA A 57 -7.52 18.77 7.33
CA ALA A 57 -8.15 20.08 7.38
C ALA A 57 -8.92 20.26 8.71
N THR A 58 -9.15 21.49 9.13
CA THR A 58 -10.01 21.80 10.28
C THR A 58 -11.48 21.96 9.88
N THR A 59 -11.76 22.33 8.63
CA THR A 59 -13.14 22.47 8.12
C THR A 59 -13.73 21.16 7.60
N ASN A 60 -15.05 21.02 7.65
CA ASN A 60 -15.76 19.80 7.20
C ASN A 60 -15.80 19.66 5.67
N GLU A 61 -15.63 20.77 4.96
CA GLU A 61 -15.44 20.81 3.51
C GLU A 61 -14.34 21.82 3.21
N VAL A 62 -13.62 21.61 2.12
CA VAL A 62 -12.50 22.44 1.69
C VAL A 62 -12.73 23.02 0.29
N TRP A 63 -12.19 24.20 0.00
CA TRP A 63 -12.24 24.79 -1.33
C TRP A 63 -11.40 24.00 -2.33
N THR A 64 -11.93 23.88 -3.55
CA THR A 64 -11.22 23.40 -4.74
C THR A 64 -11.32 24.43 -5.86
N GLY A 65 -10.69 24.17 -7.00
CA GLY A 65 -10.66 25.08 -8.13
C GLY A 65 -12.01 25.21 -8.86
N LEU A 66 -13.04 24.48 -8.43
CA LEU A 66 -14.32 24.41 -9.11
C LEU A 66 -15.13 25.71 -8.90
N ARG A 67 -15.54 26.35 -9.99
CA ARG A 67 -16.28 27.61 -9.98
C ARG A 67 -17.39 27.64 -11.02
N PHE A 68 -18.57 28.15 -10.64
CA PHE A 68 -19.70 28.32 -11.55
C PHE A 68 -19.68 29.72 -12.17
N LEU A 69 -19.51 29.81 -13.48
CA LEU A 69 -19.45 31.05 -14.25
C LEU A 69 -20.18 30.88 -15.58
N GLY A 70 -21.00 31.88 -15.95
CA GLY A 70 -21.64 31.90 -17.27
C GLY A 70 -22.68 30.80 -17.52
N GLY A 71 -23.18 30.13 -16.46
CA GLY A 71 -24.15 29.05 -16.56
C GLY A 71 -23.54 27.65 -16.57
N GLU A 72 -22.22 27.54 -16.45
CA GLU A 72 -21.48 26.27 -16.44
C GLU A 72 -20.44 26.25 -15.32
N TRP A 73 -20.01 25.04 -14.91
CA TRP A 73 -18.90 24.86 -13.98
C TRP A 73 -17.57 24.88 -14.75
N TRP A 74 -16.50 25.36 -14.11
CA TRP A 74 -15.15 25.47 -14.66
C TRP A 74 -14.11 25.22 -13.56
N TRP A 75 -12.95 24.66 -13.92
CA TRP A 75 -11.78 24.64 -13.03
C TRP A 75 -10.94 25.92 -13.16
N SER A 76 -10.34 26.38 -12.07
CA SER A 76 -9.57 27.63 -12.00
C SER A 76 -8.26 27.61 -12.79
N ASP A 77 -7.71 26.42 -13.01
CA ASP A 77 -6.50 26.12 -13.78
C ASP A 77 -6.75 25.89 -15.28
N ARG A 78 -8.02 25.83 -15.70
CA ARG A 78 -8.52 25.61 -17.07
C ARG A 78 -8.48 24.16 -17.56
N GLU A 79 -8.39 23.19 -16.66
CA GLU A 79 -8.53 21.76 -16.99
C GLU A 79 -9.93 21.39 -17.50
N THR A 80 -10.03 20.28 -18.25
CA THR A 80 -11.30 19.80 -18.84
C THR A 80 -12.19 19.11 -17.80
N LEU A 81 -13.49 19.35 -17.89
CA LEU A 81 -14.50 18.72 -17.03
C LEU A 81 -15.04 17.44 -17.69
N ASP A 82 -14.42 16.30 -17.40
CA ASP A 82 -14.76 15.02 -18.05
C ASP A 82 -15.92 14.26 -17.35
N HIS A 83 -16.37 14.70 -16.17
CA HIS A 83 -17.43 14.05 -15.38
C HIS A 83 -18.56 15.01 -14.96
N GLN A 84 -19.40 15.42 -15.92
CA GLN A 84 -20.54 16.31 -15.64
C GLN A 84 -21.61 15.72 -14.72
N GLU A 85 -21.70 14.39 -14.58
CA GLU A 85 -22.72 13.69 -13.79
C GLU A 85 -22.55 13.83 -12.27
N MET A 86 -21.37 14.26 -11.79
CA MET A 86 -21.04 14.41 -10.36
C MET A 86 -20.97 15.87 -9.89
N LEU A 87 -21.19 16.81 -10.81
CA LEU A 87 -21.20 18.23 -10.51
C LEU A 87 -22.45 18.61 -9.70
N PRO A 88 -22.38 19.65 -8.85
CA PRO A 88 -23.56 20.12 -8.15
C PRO A 88 -24.62 20.57 -9.17
N ASP A 89 -25.88 20.16 -8.96
CA ASP A 89 -27.04 20.71 -9.67
C ASP A 89 -27.01 22.25 -9.67
N CYS A 90 -27.63 22.88 -10.68
CA CYS A 90 -27.69 24.34 -10.84
C CYS A 90 -27.71 25.08 -9.49
N PRO A 91 -26.57 25.68 -9.08
CA PRO A 91 -26.45 26.20 -7.73
C PRO A 91 -27.43 27.36 -7.49
N SER A 92 -27.89 27.52 -6.25
CA SER A 92 -28.68 28.68 -5.86
C SER A 92 -27.91 29.99 -6.12
N GLN A 93 -28.61 31.14 -6.15
CA GLN A 93 -28.11 32.45 -6.64
C GLN A 93 -26.77 32.94 -6.05
N TRP A 94 -26.23 32.29 -5.02
CA TRP A 94 -25.01 32.69 -4.31
C TRP A 94 -23.99 31.55 -4.14
N GLN A 95 -24.30 30.30 -4.53
CA GLN A 95 -23.44 29.13 -4.27
C GLN A 95 -22.55 28.79 -5.48
N HIS A 96 -21.67 29.71 -5.85
CA HIS A 96 -20.89 29.60 -7.10
C HIS A 96 -19.50 28.97 -6.94
N CYS A 97 -19.13 28.50 -5.75
CA CYS A 97 -17.83 27.89 -5.49
C CYS A 97 -17.98 26.44 -5.03
N GLY A 98 -17.22 25.54 -5.65
CA GLY A 98 -17.26 24.12 -5.35
C GLY A 98 -16.37 23.78 -4.16
N THR A 99 -16.85 22.84 -3.35
CA THR A 99 -16.14 22.30 -2.21
C THR A 99 -16.14 20.78 -2.25
N PHE A 100 -15.08 20.21 -1.67
CA PHE A 100 -14.99 18.78 -1.43
C PHE A 100 -15.28 18.48 0.04
N SER A 101 -16.16 17.52 0.31
CA SER A 101 -16.57 17.16 1.68
C SER A 101 -15.71 16.02 2.24
N LYS A 102 -15.36 16.10 3.53
CA LYS A 102 -14.71 15.00 4.25
C LYS A 102 -15.59 13.77 4.44
N TYR A 103 -16.91 13.98 4.48
CA TYR A 103 -17.87 12.93 4.86
C TYR A 103 -18.67 12.41 3.67
N ASN A 104 -18.65 13.12 2.55
CA ASN A 104 -19.35 12.75 1.34
C ASN A 104 -18.40 12.81 0.14
N THR A 105 -17.90 11.65 -0.25
CA THR A 105 -16.95 11.47 -1.37
C THR A 105 -17.64 11.21 -2.71
N THR A 106 -18.98 11.20 -2.74
CA THR A 106 -19.77 10.78 -3.92
C THR A 106 -20.26 11.93 -4.80
N SER A 107 -20.15 13.19 -4.33
CA SER A 107 -20.59 14.37 -5.10
C SER A 107 -19.92 15.64 -4.58
N TRP A 108 -19.69 16.58 -5.50
CA TRP A 108 -19.23 17.93 -5.18
C TRP A 108 -20.35 18.73 -4.51
N THR A 109 -20.02 19.53 -3.50
CA THR A 109 -20.98 20.47 -2.91
C THR A 109 -20.69 21.89 -3.36
N SER A 110 -21.72 22.74 -3.44
CA SER A 110 -21.57 24.15 -3.77
C SER A 110 -21.85 25.04 -2.55
N ARG A 111 -21.00 26.06 -2.38
CA ARG A 111 -21.03 26.98 -1.22
C ARG A 111 -20.90 28.42 -1.68
N ASP A 112 -21.27 29.34 -0.78
CA ASP A 112 -21.07 30.77 -0.99
C ASP A 112 -19.57 31.06 -0.95
N CYS A 113 -19.03 31.61 -2.05
CA CYS A 113 -17.61 31.93 -2.22
C CYS A 113 -17.07 32.85 -1.11
N SER A 114 -17.94 33.59 -0.43
CA SER A 114 -17.62 34.47 0.70
C SER A 114 -17.39 33.73 2.02
N GLU A 115 -17.74 32.44 2.10
CA GLU A 115 -17.45 31.61 3.27
C GLU A 115 -15.94 31.41 3.44
N ARG A 116 -15.48 31.20 4.67
CA ARG A 116 -14.06 30.95 4.96
C ARG A 116 -13.82 29.50 5.30
N ARG A 117 -12.95 28.84 4.54
CA ARG A 117 -12.66 27.41 4.67
C ARG A 117 -11.19 27.11 4.42
N ASN A 118 -10.77 25.92 4.83
CA ASN A 118 -9.51 25.35 4.35
C ASN A 118 -9.62 25.02 2.88
N PHE A 119 -8.48 24.86 2.22
CA PHE A 119 -8.41 24.74 0.78
C PHE A 119 -7.23 23.88 0.36
N ILE A 120 -7.29 23.36 -0.87
CA ILE A 120 -6.26 22.48 -1.40
C ILE A 120 -5.63 23.18 -2.60
N CYS A 121 -4.33 23.37 -2.52
CA CYS A 121 -3.53 23.74 -3.68
C CYS A 121 -3.03 22.47 -4.36
N SER A 122 -3.15 22.39 -5.67
CA SER A 122 -2.45 21.40 -6.48
C SER A 122 -1.38 22.08 -7.32
N TYR A 123 -0.39 21.31 -7.72
CA TYR A 123 0.53 21.68 -8.78
C TYR A 123 0.62 20.53 -9.79
N GLU A 124 0.86 20.88 -11.05
CA GLU A 124 0.89 19.92 -12.16
C GLU A 124 2.02 18.90 -11.97
N GLU A 125 1.80 17.68 -12.46
CA GLU A 125 2.67 16.51 -12.27
C GLU A 125 4.14 16.84 -12.52
N ILE A 126 5.00 16.38 -11.60
CA ILE A 126 6.37 16.85 -11.53
C ILE A 126 7.22 16.15 -12.58
N GLU A 127 7.43 16.84 -13.70
CA GLU A 127 8.63 16.65 -14.48
C GLU A 127 9.69 17.61 -13.91
N LEU A 128 10.85 17.10 -13.51
CA LEU A 128 12.02 17.91 -13.12
C LEU A 128 13.26 17.51 -13.92
N THR A 129 14.27 18.38 -13.91
CA THR A 129 15.61 17.96 -14.34
C THR A 129 16.12 16.87 -13.40
N TRP A 130 17.04 16.02 -13.87
CA TRP A 130 17.56 14.93 -13.04
C TRP A 130 18.16 15.44 -11.72
N THR A 131 18.86 16.58 -11.77
CA THR A 131 19.46 17.22 -10.59
C THR A 131 18.41 17.73 -9.62
N ASP A 132 17.37 18.41 -10.13
CA ASP A 132 16.30 18.94 -9.29
C ASP A 132 15.42 17.82 -8.71
N ALA A 133 15.16 16.76 -9.49
CA ALA A 133 14.46 15.56 -9.07
C ALA A 133 15.20 14.85 -7.92
N ARG A 134 16.53 14.70 -8.06
CA ARG A 134 17.36 14.13 -7.00
C ARG A 134 17.33 15.01 -5.76
N GLN A 135 17.49 16.32 -5.91
CA GLN A 135 17.45 17.26 -4.78
C GLN A 135 16.09 17.23 -4.07
N PHE A 136 14.99 17.14 -4.83
CA PHE A 136 13.65 16.95 -4.29
C PHE A 136 13.57 15.67 -3.45
N CYS A 137 14.02 14.53 -4.00
CA CYS A 137 14.00 13.26 -3.28
C CYS A 137 14.89 13.27 -2.03
N GLN A 138 16.04 13.93 -2.06
CA GLN A 138 16.90 14.06 -0.89
C GLN A 138 16.34 15.00 0.19
N THR A 139 15.48 15.94 -0.20
CA THR A 139 14.87 16.91 0.72
C THR A 139 13.63 16.32 1.41
N ASN A 140 12.82 15.56 0.66
CA ASN A 140 11.51 15.08 1.13
C ASN A 140 11.47 13.57 1.42
N HIS A 141 12.43 12.79 0.94
CA HIS A 141 12.53 11.34 1.07
C HIS A 141 14.00 10.92 1.27
N ILE A 142 14.38 9.67 0.98
CA ILE A 142 15.77 9.21 1.16
C ILE A 142 16.68 9.69 0.02
N ASP A 143 16.38 9.24 -1.20
CA ASP A 143 17.00 9.69 -2.46
C ASP A 143 16.14 9.13 -3.62
N MET A 144 16.53 9.40 -4.86
CA MET A 144 15.91 8.83 -6.05
C MET A 144 16.14 7.31 -6.13
N ILE A 145 15.18 6.59 -6.71
CA ILE A 145 15.22 5.12 -6.77
C ILE A 145 16.44 4.58 -7.53
N THR A 146 17.03 3.49 -7.03
CA THR A 146 18.11 2.76 -7.70
C THR A 146 17.73 1.29 -7.92
N TRP A 147 18.38 0.68 -8.89
CA TRP A 147 18.02 -0.67 -9.38
C TRP A 147 18.44 -1.81 -8.45
N ASP A 148 19.33 -1.54 -7.49
CA ASP A 148 19.68 -2.44 -6.40
C ASP A 148 18.65 -2.42 -5.25
N ILE A 149 17.73 -1.45 -5.24
CA ILE A 149 16.73 -1.25 -4.19
C ILE A 149 15.31 -1.57 -4.68
N VAL A 150 15.01 -1.30 -5.95
CA VAL A 150 13.66 -1.42 -6.51
C VAL A 150 13.52 -2.64 -7.40
N ASP A 151 12.43 -3.41 -7.22
CA ASP A 151 12.04 -4.48 -8.15
C ASP A 151 11.61 -3.88 -9.51
N PRO A 152 12.32 -4.21 -10.61
CA PRO A 152 12.02 -3.65 -11.94
C PRO A 152 10.61 -3.94 -12.45
N ASN A 153 10.04 -5.10 -12.11
CA ASN A 153 8.70 -5.48 -12.55
C ASN A 153 7.65 -4.68 -11.79
N LEU A 154 7.88 -4.44 -10.50
CA LEU A 154 7.02 -3.59 -9.68
C LEU A 154 7.05 -2.15 -10.20
N LEU A 155 8.25 -1.62 -10.49
CA LEU A 155 8.42 -0.28 -11.06
C LEU A 155 7.73 -0.14 -12.42
N THR A 156 7.89 -1.13 -13.31
CA THR A 156 7.22 -1.14 -14.62
C THR A 156 5.71 -1.06 -14.49
N THR A 157 5.15 -1.91 -13.62
CA THR A 157 3.70 -1.98 -13.40
C THR A 157 3.18 -0.68 -12.80
N TRP A 158 3.92 -0.13 -11.84
CA TRP A 158 3.63 1.14 -11.21
C TRP A 158 3.61 2.30 -12.22
N MET A 159 4.58 2.36 -13.14
CA MET A 159 4.62 3.37 -14.21
C MET A 159 3.44 3.22 -15.20
N GLN A 160 3.15 1.99 -15.62
CA GLN A 160 2.08 1.72 -16.60
C GLN A 160 0.70 2.08 -16.08
N ASN A 161 0.43 1.83 -14.78
CA ASN A 161 -0.83 2.22 -14.15
C ASN A 161 -1.05 3.74 -14.10
N ARG A 162 0.02 4.52 -14.20
CA ARG A 162 0.00 5.99 -14.21
C ARG A 162 0.22 6.56 -15.61
N GLU A 163 0.14 5.72 -16.63
CA GLU A 163 0.41 6.10 -18.03
C GLU A 163 1.80 6.72 -18.25
N LEU A 164 2.75 6.48 -17.34
CA LEU A 164 4.12 6.97 -17.43
C LEU A 164 4.95 6.09 -18.36
N THR A 165 5.48 6.70 -19.41
CA THR A 165 6.33 6.01 -20.39
C THR A 165 7.80 5.99 -19.99
N GLU A 166 8.26 7.04 -19.33
CA GLU A 166 9.65 7.24 -18.96
C GLU A 166 9.77 8.05 -17.67
N MET A 167 10.80 7.77 -16.87
CA MET A 167 11.08 8.50 -15.63
C MET A 167 12.55 8.49 -15.27
N TRP A 168 12.99 9.46 -14.48
CA TRP A 168 14.32 9.46 -13.88
C TRP A 168 14.51 8.32 -12.88
N ILE A 169 15.72 7.76 -12.92
CA ILE A 169 16.24 6.83 -11.93
C ILE A 169 17.61 7.33 -11.48
N GLY A 170 18.09 6.84 -10.34
CA GLY A 170 19.37 7.21 -9.76
C GLY A 170 20.59 6.63 -10.50
N LEU A 171 20.62 6.70 -11.83
CA LEU A 171 21.71 6.24 -12.69
C LEU A 171 22.38 7.45 -13.33
N HIS A 172 23.72 7.52 -13.29
CA HIS A 172 24.46 8.67 -13.80
C HIS A 172 25.83 8.24 -14.37
N GLU A 173 26.33 8.98 -15.36
CA GLU A 173 27.69 8.80 -15.89
C GLU A 173 28.73 9.29 -14.88
N ASP A 174 29.77 8.51 -14.62
CA ASP A 174 30.81 8.88 -13.68
C ASP A 174 31.61 10.11 -14.17
N PRO A 175 31.57 11.25 -13.46
CA PRO A 175 32.31 12.45 -13.84
C PRO A 175 33.82 12.24 -13.83
N GLU A 176 34.33 11.27 -13.07
CA GLU A 176 35.75 10.94 -12.96
C GLU A 176 36.19 9.88 -13.98
N GLN A 177 35.24 9.11 -14.53
CA GLN A 177 35.49 8.05 -15.50
C GLN A 177 34.49 8.15 -16.65
N GLN A 178 34.88 8.88 -17.68
CA GLN A 178 34.06 9.08 -18.88
C GLN A 178 33.61 7.74 -19.46
N SER A 179 32.33 7.64 -19.83
CA SER A 179 31.66 6.43 -20.33
C SER A 179 31.50 5.28 -19.34
N ALA A 180 31.84 5.46 -18.05
CA ALA A 180 31.42 4.55 -17.00
C ALA A 180 30.10 5.03 -16.39
N TRP A 181 29.16 4.12 -16.14
CA TRP A 181 27.84 4.44 -15.59
C TRP A 181 27.67 3.75 -14.26
N ARG A 182 27.21 4.49 -13.26
CA ARG A 182 27.08 3.99 -11.90
C ARG A 182 25.81 4.52 -11.25
N TRP A 183 25.34 3.80 -10.24
CA TRP A 183 24.19 4.21 -9.44
C TRP A 183 24.59 5.33 -8.49
N ILE A 184 23.68 6.25 -8.22
CA ILE A 184 23.85 7.22 -7.15
C ILE A 184 24.02 6.49 -5.83
N ASN A 185 24.88 7.04 -4.97
CA ASN A 185 25.09 6.45 -3.67
C ASN A 185 23.97 6.87 -2.70
N VAL A 186 22.87 6.11 -2.69
CA VAL A 186 21.76 6.30 -1.73
C VAL A 186 22.23 6.17 -0.26
N LYS A 187 23.37 5.51 -0.03
CA LYS A 187 23.96 5.26 1.31
C LYS A 187 24.75 6.44 1.87
N THR A 188 25.32 7.30 1.02
CA THR A 188 26.08 8.49 1.47
C THR A 188 25.43 9.80 1.04
N ASN A 189 24.47 9.76 0.11
CA ASN A 189 23.93 10.91 -0.64
C ASN A 189 25.00 11.69 -1.45
N GLU A 190 26.23 11.17 -1.49
CA GLU A 190 27.39 11.79 -2.14
C GLU A 190 27.99 10.84 -3.17
N GLY A 191 28.21 11.35 -4.39
CA GLY A 191 28.86 10.61 -5.47
C GLY A 191 28.05 9.42 -6.00
N LEU A 192 28.76 8.49 -6.65
CA LEU A 192 28.23 7.28 -7.25
C LEU A 192 28.81 6.03 -6.56
N THR A 193 28.10 4.90 -6.62
CA THR A 193 28.46 3.63 -5.97
C THR A 193 28.29 2.44 -6.91
N GLY A 194 28.91 1.32 -6.54
CA GLY A 194 28.83 0.06 -7.28
C GLY A 194 29.81 -0.07 -8.46
N GLU A 195 29.68 -1.18 -9.17
CA GLU A 195 30.45 -1.47 -10.39
C GLU A 195 29.92 -0.67 -11.58
N ASP A 196 30.77 -0.50 -12.61
CA ASP A 196 30.36 0.10 -13.88
C ASP A 196 29.30 -0.77 -14.58
N VAL A 197 28.11 -0.20 -14.80
CA VAL A 197 26.97 -0.86 -15.44
C VAL A 197 26.82 -0.53 -16.93
N SER A 198 27.80 0.13 -17.55
CA SER A 198 27.75 0.50 -18.98
C SER A 198 27.60 -0.69 -19.93
N GLY A 199 28.13 -1.85 -19.54
CA GLY A 199 28.01 -3.11 -20.29
C GLY A 199 26.72 -3.90 -20.02
N SER A 200 25.80 -3.37 -19.22
CA SER A 200 24.60 -4.06 -18.79
C SER A 200 23.65 -4.39 -19.96
N SER A 201 23.02 -5.56 -19.92
CA SER A 201 21.98 -5.93 -20.88
C SER A 201 20.67 -5.14 -20.69
N TYR A 202 20.55 -4.36 -19.60
CA TYR A 202 19.38 -3.53 -19.30
C TYR A 202 19.33 -2.22 -20.09
N TRP A 203 20.40 -1.83 -20.80
CA TRP A 203 20.36 -0.68 -21.70
C TRP A 203 19.54 -0.95 -22.96
N ALA A 204 18.70 0.02 -23.39
CA ALA A 204 17.95 -0.11 -24.65
C ALA A 204 18.88 0.10 -25.86
N THR A 205 19.82 1.02 -25.70
CA THR A 205 20.92 1.31 -26.61
C THR A 205 22.12 1.67 -25.76
N GLN A 206 23.35 1.33 -26.19
CA GLN A 206 24.54 1.74 -25.45
C GLN A 206 24.54 3.27 -25.27
N PRO A 207 24.86 3.75 -24.06
CA PRO A 207 24.84 5.18 -23.77
C PRO A 207 25.81 5.92 -24.70
N LYS A 208 25.32 6.99 -25.33
CA LYS A 208 26.13 7.87 -26.19
C LYS A 208 26.93 8.84 -25.31
N THR A 209 27.99 9.42 -25.86
CA THR A 209 28.93 10.33 -25.17
C THR A 209 28.33 11.67 -24.72
N ASP A 210 27.09 11.97 -25.09
CA ASP A 210 26.43 13.26 -24.81
C ASP A 210 25.32 13.15 -23.74
N TYR A 211 25.18 11.98 -23.12
CA TYR A 211 24.18 11.71 -22.09
C TYR A 211 24.87 11.35 -20.79
N SER A 212 24.48 11.99 -19.68
CA SER A 212 25.08 11.73 -18.36
C SER A 212 24.05 11.38 -17.29
N CYS A 213 22.75 11.42 -17.59
CA CYS A 213 21.69 11.08 -16.64
C CYS A 213 20.84 9.92 -17.17
N GLY A 214 20.49 8.98 -16.29
CA GLY A 214 19.80 7.74 -16.65
C GLY A 214 18.32 7.79 -16.32
N SER A 215 17.49 7.32 -17.25
CA SER A 215 16.05 7.13 -17.08
C SER A 215 15.66 5.68 -17.31
N TYR A 216 14.46 5.33 -16.87
CA TYR A 216 13.84 4.04 -17.12
C TYR A 216 12.61 4.19 -18.01
N ASN A 217 12.53 3.37 -19.06
CA ASN A 217 11.39 3.35 -19.97
C ASN A 217 10.52 2.09 -19.73
N SER A 218 9.27 2.29 -19.34
CA SER A 218 8.34 1.22 -18.95
C SER A 218 7.90 0.36 -20.14
N ALA A 219 7.80 0.93 -21.34
CA ALA A 219 7.41 0.21 -22.55
C ALA A 219 8.53 -0.71 -23.06
N ARG A 220 9.78 -0.24 -22.99
CA ARG A 220 10.95 -1.03 -23.41
C ARG A 220 11.46 -1.95 -22.31
N LYS A 221 11.13 -1.67 -21.06
CA LYS A 221 11.72 -2.29 -19.86
C LYS A 221 13.25 -2.18 -19.85
N LYS A 222 13.77 -1.02 -20.23
CA LYS A 222 15.20 -0.76 -20.42
C LYS A 222 15.60 0.62 -19.88
N TRP A 223 16.87 0.75 -19.50
CA TRP A 223 17.49 2.03 -19.18
C TRP A 223 17.81 2.81 -20.46
N LEU A 224 17.71 4.12 -20.36
CA LEU A 224 18.08 5.07 -21.40
C LEU A 224 19.04 6.11 -20.80
N GLY A 225 19.98 6.57 -21.61
CA GLY A 225 20.80 7.73 -21.28
C GLY A 225 20.12 8.96 -21.87
N ASN A 226 19.98 10.00 -21.07
CA ASN A 226 19.41 11.29 -21.46
C ASN A 226 20.32 12.45 -21.06
N VAL A 227 20.00 13.61 -21.61
CA VAL A 227 20.61 14.88 -21.21
C VAL A 227 20.01 15.28 -19.85
N CYS A 228 20.85 15.63 -18.89
CA CYS A 228 20.40 15.93 -17.52
C CYS A 228 19.47 17.15 -17.41
N SER A 229 19.43 18.00 -18.43
CA SER A 229 18.53 19.15 -18.53
C SER A 229 17.15 18.81 -19.08
N GLU A 230 16.93 17.58 -19.56
CA GLU A 230 15.57 17.12 -19.88
C GLU A 230 14.73 17.11 -18.62
N ILE A 231 13.42 17.25 -18.81
CA ILE A 231 12.47 17.29 -17.73
C ILE A 231 11.67 15.99 -17.82
N LEU A 232 11.71 15.15 -16.78
CA LEU A 232 11.00 13.87 -16.74
C LEU A 232 10.36 13.64 -15.37
N PRO A 233 9.30 12.80 -15.30
CA PRO A 233 8.79 12.25 -14.06
C PRO A 233 9.89 11.52 -13.29
N PHE A 234 9.75 11.38 -11.97
CA PHE A 234 10.72 10.67 -11.13
C PHE A 234 10.03 10.01 -9.94
N ALA A 235 10.71 9.07 -9.28
CA ALA A 235 10.24 8.50 -8.02
C ALA A 235 11.35 8.48 -6.98
N CYS A 236 10.93 8.61 -5.73
CA CYS A 236 11.80 8.59 -4.59
C CYS A 236 11.67 7.25 -3.86
N TYR A 237 12.76 6.88 -3.18
CA TYR A 237 12.78 5.76 -2.25
C TYR A 237 12.40 6.24 -0.85
N ASP A 238 11.48 5.52 -0.19
CA ASP A 238 11.05 5.79 1.18
C ASP A 238 11.12 4.51 2.04
N ASP A 239 11.28 4.70 3.35
CA ASP A 239 11.56 3.61 4.28
C ASP A 239 10.95 3.82 5.67
N ASN A 240 10.84 2.72 6.43
CA ASN A 240 10.32 2.77 7.79
C ASN A 240 11.36 3.13 8.86
N LEU A 241 12.57 3.50 8.46
CA LEU A 241 13.65 3.93 9.33
C LEU A 241 13.95 5.42 9.14
N VAL A 242 13.87 6.18 10.23
CA VAL A 242 14.27 7.59 10.25
C VAL A 242 15.53 7.75 11.08
N LEU A 243 16.62 8.12 10.40
CA LEU A 243 17.89 8.43 11.05
C LEU A 243 17.91 9.91 11.46
N LEU A 244 18.04 10.18 12.76
CA LEU A 244 18.09 11.53 13.30
C LEU A 244 19.53 11.89 13.67
N THR A 245 20.06 12.93 13.02
CA THR A 245 21.43 13.45 13.21
C THR A 245 21.54 14.44 14.37
N GLU A 246 20.48 14.62 15.15
CA GLU A 246 20.50 15.34 16.41
C GLU A 246 21.25 14.54 17.48
N ASN A 247 21.98 15.22 18.38
CA ASN A 247 22.64 14.57 19.51
C ASN A 247 21.74 14.67 20.75
N ARG A 248 21.18 13.53 21.18
CA ARG A 248 20.26 13.41 22.32
C ARG A 248 20.73 12.33 23.29
N THR A 249 20.36 12.48 24.55
CA THR A 249 20.45 11.36 25.51
C THR A 249 19.47 10.25 25.11
N TRP A 250 19.62 9.04 25.65
CA TRP A 250 18.75 7.93 25.25
C TRP A 250 17.27 8.22 25.55
N GLU A 251 16.96 8.78 26.72
CA GLU A 251 15.60 9.15 27.11
C GLU A 251 15.03 10.25 26.20
N GLU A 252 15.80 11.31 25.91
CA GLU A 252 15.40 12.36 24.97
C GLU A 252 15.18 11.82 23.54
N ALA A 253 15.96 10.81 23.13
CA ALA A 253 15.85 10.19 21.81
C ALA A 253 14.55 9.36 21.67
N VAL A 254 14.17 8.60 22.71
CA VAL A 254 12.88 7.89 22.77
C VAL A 254 11.71 8.86 22.66
N ASP A 255 11.72 9.92 23.47
CA ASP A 255 10.66 10.91 23.46
C ASP A 255 10.55 11.59 22.09
N ARG A 256 11.69 11.95 21.48
CA ARG A 256 11.72 12.55 20.16
C ARG A 256 11.17 11.64 19.07
N CYS A 257 11.48 10.33 19.10
CA CYS A 257 10.88 9.37 18.17
C CYS A 257 9.36 9.31 18.39
N ARG A 258 8.90 9.21 19.64
CA ARG A 258 7.47 9.10 19.95
C ARG A 258 6.67 10.33 19.59
N GLU A 259 7.24 11.53 19.71
CA GLU A 259 6.63 12.80 19.24
C GLU A 259 6.35 12.82 17.74
N MET A 260 7.05 12.00 16.94
CA MET A 260 6.78 11.87 15.50
C MET A 260 5.57 10.97 15.20
N SER A 261 5.01 10.32 16.21
CA SER A 261 3.87 9.42 16.05
C SER A 261 2.60 10.16 15.64
N SER A 262 1.82 9.50 14.79
CA SER A 262 0.49 9.92 14.36
C SER A 262 -0.53 8.81 14.65
N ALA A 263 -1.80 9.02 14.29
CA ALA A 263 -2.83 7.99 14.43
C ALA A 263 -2.54 6.72 13.62
N SER A 264 -1.74 6.82 12.55
CA SER A 264 -1.46 5.69 11.64
C SER A 264 -0.04 5.14 11.79
N TYR A 265 0.87 5.89 12.42
CA TYR A 265 2.28 5.50 12.50
C TYR A 265 2.79 5.75 13.91
N LYS A 266 3.15 4.68 14.61
CA LYS A 266 3.79 4.78 15.91
C LYS A 266 5.29 4.62 15.75
N TYR A 267 6.01 5.67 16.11
CA TYR A 267 7.47 5.72 16.05
C TYR A 267 8.05 5.43 17.43
N ASP A 268 9.09 4.59 17.49
CA ASP A 268 9.94 4.40 18.67
C ASP A 268 11.41 4.30 18.22
N LEU A 269 12.33 4.23 19.18
CA LEU A 269 13.71 3.89 18.85
C LEU A 269 13.79 2.48 18.27
N LEU A 270 14.65 2.34 17.28
CA LEU A 270 14.83 1.12 16.51
C LEU A 270 14.99 -0.13 17.39
N SER A 271 14.04 -1.04 17.26
CA SER A 271 14.18 -2.45 17.65
C SER A 271 14.62 -3.28 16.45
N ILE A 272 15.50 -4.26 16.68
CA ILE A 272 15.86 -5.24 15.65
C ILE A 272 15.62 -6.63 16.21
N THR A 273 14.75 -7.37 15.55
CA THR A 273 14.40 -8.75 15.92
C THR A 273 15.01 -9.79 14.99
N ARG A 274 15.70 -9.41 13.89
CA ARG A 274 16.24 -10.38 12.92
C ARG A 274 17.70 -10.11 12.51
N PRO A 275 18.51 -11.16 12.24
CA PRO A 275 19.92 -11.02 11.85
C PRO A 275 20.11 -10.46 10.43
N THR A 276 19.10 -10.57 9.56
CA THR A 276 19.13 -10.04 8.18
C THR A 276 18.93 -8.53 8.10
N ASP A 277 18.41 -7.90 9.17
CA ASP A 277 18.11 -6.46 9.20
C ASP A 277 19.37 -5.60 9.44
N PHE A 278 20.45 -6.20 9.94
CA PHE A 278 21.70 -5.50 10.24
C PHE A 278 22.41 -4.95 9.01
N SER A 279 22.39 -5.65 7.87
CA SER A 279 23.05 -5.17 6.63
C SER A 279 22.38 -3.91 6.08
N TYR A 280 21.07 -3.84 6.25
CA TYR A 280 20.21 -2.75 5.84
C TYR A 280 20.37 -1.53 6.78
N ILE A 281 20.51 -1.72 8.09
CA ILE A 281 20.77 -0.60 9.04
C ILE A 281 22.22 -0.09 8.95
N ARG A 282 23.18 -0.99 8.70
CA ARG A 282 24.60 -0.66 8.48
C ARG A 282 24.78 0.44 7.44
N ASP A 283 24.04 0.37 6.34
CA ASP A 283 24.16 1.31 5.23
C ASP A 283 23.60 2.72 5.55
N ARG A 284 22.85 2.86 6.67
CA ARG A 284 22.26 4.12 7.15
C ARG A 284 23.13 4.81 8.22
N ILE A 285 23.71 4.05 9.14
CA ILE A 285 24.52 4.60 10.26
C ILE A 285 25.85 5.21 9.82
N TYR A 286 26.33 4.96 8.60
CA TYR A 286 27.54 5.63 8.09
C TYR A 286 27.36 7.14 7.91
N LYS A 287 26.11 7.65 7.78
CA LYS A 287 25.81 9.09 7.60
C LYS A 287 25.85 9.92 8.90
N VAL A 288 25.86 9.30 10.08
CA VAL A 288 25.82 10.03 11.36
C VAL A 288 27.18 10.63 11.72
N THR A 289 27.19 11.62 12.61
CA THR A 289 28.45 12.20 13.11
C THR A 289 29.05 11.35 14.23
N SER A 290 28.22 10.72 15.06
CA SER A 290 28.67 9.84 16.15
C SER A 290 29.22 8.51 15.62
N GLU A 291 30.21 7.92 16.29
CA GLU A 291 30.75 6.59 15.90
C GLU A 291 29.76 5.44 16.14
N GLU A 292 28.78 5.68 17.02
CA GLU A 292 27.71 4.75 17.38
C GLU A 292 26.39 5.52 17.53
N VAL A 293 25.27 4.84 17.31
CA VAL A 293 23.92 5.43 17.41
C VAL A 293 23.08 4.73 18.47
N TRP A 294 22.17 5.46 19.12
CA TRP A 294 21.19 4.87 20.01
C TRP A 294 20.17 4.02 19.25
N THR A 295 19.82 2.89 19.85
CA THR A 295 18.70 2.03 19.47
C THR A 295 17.75 1.87 20.65
N GLY A 296 16.63 1.16 20.47
CA GLY A 296 15.64 0.95 21.52
C GLY A 296 16.12 0.04 22.65
N LEU A 297 17.35 -0.48 22.61
CA LEU A 297 17.83 -1.47 23.55
C LEU A 297 18.18 -0.83 24.89
N ARG A 298 17.64 -1.36 25.99
CA ARG A 298 17.84 -0.86 27.35
C ARG A 298 18.02 -1.98 28.35
N PHE A 299 18.99 -1.85 29.25
CA PHE A 299 19.21 -2.77 30.35
C PHE A 299 18.44 -2.31 31.59
N LEU A 300 17.45 -3.09 32.02
CA LEU A 300 16.61 -2.83 33.18
C LEU A 300 16.35 -4.13 33.94
N GLY A 301 16.38 -4.08 35.27
CA GLY A 301 16.01 -5.22 36.10
C GLY A 301 16.94 -6.45 35.97
N GLY A 302 18.14 -6.28 35.43
CA GLY A 302 19.10 -7.38 35.21
C GLY A 302 19.01 -8.03 33.83
N GLU A 303 18.14 -7.54 32.95
CA GLU A 303 17.93 -8.06 31.60
C GLU A 303 17.89 -6.92 30.57
N TRP A 304 18.11 -7.26 29.30
CA TRP A 304 17.94 -6.33 28.18
C TRP A 304 16.48 -6.33 27.70
N TRP A 305 16.00 -5.19 27.24
CA TRP A 305 14.64 -4.96 26.74
C TRP A 305 14.66 -3.98 25.57
N TRP A 306 13.71 -4.10 24.64
CA TRP A 306 13.45 -3.07 23.64
C TRP A 306 12.45 -2.02 24.17
N SER A 307 12.64 -0.75 23.81
CA SER A 307 11.82 0.38 24.27
C SER A 307 10.38 0.34 23.73
N ASP A 308 10.16 -0.35 22.62
CA ASP A 308 8.86 -0.57 21.98
C ASP A 308 8.14 -1.83 22.48
N GLY A 309 8.79 -2.64 23.32
CA GLY A 309 8.23 -3.86 23.88
C GLY A 309 8.41 -5.12 23.03
N GLU A 310 9.18 -5.06 21.94
CA GLU A 310 9.50 -6.25 21.12
C GLU A 310 10.21 -7.36 21.90
N MET A 311 9.97 -8.62 21.52
CA MET A 311 10.64 -9.78 22.11
C MET A 311 12.09 -9.93 21.59
N LEU A 312 13.00 -10.26 22.50
CA LEU A 312 14.41 -10.49 22.19
C LEU A 312 14.65 -11.91 21.66
N ASP A 313 14.59 -12.09 20.34
CA ASP A 313 14.75 -13.41 19.70
C ASP A 313 16.22 -13.88 19.56
N HIS A 314 17.22 -13.04 19.89
CA HIS A 314 18.66 -13.34 19.72
C HIS A 314 19.53 -12.91 20.91
N GLN A 315 19.35 -13.56 22.07
CA GLN A 315 20.13 -13.27 23.29
C GLN A 315 21.65 -13.37 23.10
N GLU A 316 22.11 -14.20 22.17
CA GLU A 316 23.52 -14.44 21.87
C GLU A 316 24.25 -13.25 21.19
N MET A 317 23.52 -12.27 20.67
CA MET A 317 24.07 -11.06 20.06
C MET A 317 24.14 -9.86 21.02
N LEU A 318 23.51 -9.97 22.19
CA LEU A 318 23.40 -8.88 23.18
C LEU A 318 24.75 -8.57 23.84
N PRO A 319 24.95 -7.33 24.33
CA PRO A 319 26.13 -7.01 25.11
C PRO A 319 26.15 -7.88 26.37
N ASN A 320 27.33 -8.40 26.73
CA ASN A 320 27.56 -9.01 28.04
C ASN A 320 27.13 -8.04 29.15
N CYS A 321 26.84 -8.55 30.36
CA CYS A 321 26.46 -7.76 31.53
C CYS A 321 27.17 -6.39 31.54
N PRO A 322 26.47 -5.29 31.24
CA PRO A 322 27.10 -4.00 31.04
C PRO A 322 27.76 -3.52 32.33
N SER A 323 28.81 -2.72 32.19
CA SER A 323 29.41 -2.03 33.35
C SER A 323 28.37 -1.11 34.02
N GLN A 324 28.62 -0.70 35.27
CA GLN A 324 27.63 -0.05 36.18
C GLN A 324 26.83 1.14 35.59
N TRP A 325 27.25 1.71 34.47
CA TRP A 325 26.63 2.87 33.81
C TRP A 325 26.24 2.62 32.35
N GLN A 326 26.56 1.48 31.76
CA GLN A 326 26.37 1.20 30.33
C GLN A 326 25.02 0.52 30.03
N HIS A 327 23.92 1.14 30.44
CA HIS A 327 22.60 0.50 30.35
C HIS A 327 21.84 0.76 29.05
N CYS A 328 22.44 1.45 28.08
CA CYS A 328 21.81 1.74 26.81
C CYS A 328 22.53 1.03 25.67
N GLY A 329 21.78 0.29 24.85
CA GLY A 329 22.33 -0.41 23.72
C GLY A 329 22.52 0.50 22.52
N MET A 330 23.59 0.25 21.80
CA MET A 330 24.04 1.04 20.67
C MET A 330 24.40 0.14 19.51
N LEU A 331 24.37 0.74 18.33
CA LEU A 331 24.88 0.13 17.12
C LEU A 331 26.11 0.92 16.64
N SER A 332 27.24 0.22 16.48
CA SER A 332 28.48 0.81 15.97
C SER A 332 28.48 0.86 14.45
N LYS A 333 29.01 1.95 13.88
CA LYS A 333 29.29 2.06 12.43
C LYS A 333 30.19 0.95 11.90
N TYR A 334 31.17 0.57 12.71
CA TYR A 334 32.28 -0.28 12.27
C TYR A 334 32.09 -1.75 12.67
N ASN A 335 31.15 -2.04 13.58
CA ASN A 335 30.86 -3.39 14.04
C ASN A 335 29.37 -3.56 14.37
N THR A 336 28.63 -4.17 13.44
CA THR A 336 27.20 -4.47 13.58
C THR A 336 26.93 -5.95 13.83
N ALA A 337 27.96 -6.75 14.14
CA ALA A 337 27.78 -8.17 14.46
C ALA A 337 27.24 -8.37 15.88
N ASN A 338 27.58 -7.46 16.80
CA ASN A 338 27.15 -7.47 18.18
C ASN A 338 26.68 -6.07 18.59
N TRP A 339 25.70 -6.02 19.48
CA TRP A 339 25.30 -4.79 20.15
C TRP A 339 26.42 -4.27 21.07
N THR A 340 26.62 -2.95 21.09
CA THR A 340 27.46 -2.31 22.12
C THR A 340 26.58 -1.69 23.19
N SER A 341 27.18 -1.32 24.33
CA SER A 341 26.48 -0.70 25.45
C SER A 341 27.20 0.57 25.90
N GLY A 342 26.44 1.60 26.24
CA GLY A 342 26.94 2.95 26.50
C GLY A 342 26.20 3.64 27.64
N ASP A 343 26.79 4.71 28.16
CA ASP A 343 26.18 5.54 29.19
C ASP A 343 25.02 6.33 28.59
N CYS A 344 23.81 6.06 29.08
CA CYS A 344 22.56 6.67 28.63
C CYS A 344 22.56 8.21 28.72
N SER A 345 23.44 8.77 29.56
CA SER A 345 23.62 10.22 29.75
C SER A 345 24.43 10.86 28.61
N GLU A 346 25.09 10.06 27.77
CA GLU A 346 25.81 10.57 26.60
C GLU A 346 24.85 11.00 25.49
N ARG A 347 25.24 12.03 24.74
CA ARG A 347 24.45 12.54 23.61
C ARG A 347 24.96 11.97 22.31
N ARG A 348 24.10 11.26 21.59
CA ARG A 348 24.44 10.58 20.33
C ARG A 348 23.31 10.73 19.32
N ASN A 349 23.62 10.43 18.07
CA ASN A 349 22.62 10.26 17.02
C ASN A 349 21.82 8.97 17.25
N PHE A 350 20.63 8.88 16.68
CA PHE A 350 19.69 7.80 17.00
C PHE A 350 18.81 7.46 15.80
N ILE A 351 18.27 6.24 15.81
CA ILE A 351 17.41 5.73 14.74
C ILE A 351 16.02 5.48 15.32
N CYS A 352 15.01 6.04 14.67
CA CYS A 352 13.62 5.65 14.91
C CYS A 352 13.17 4.66 13.84
N ASN A 353 12.30 3.73 14.21
CA ASN A 353 11.50 2.96 13.27
C ASN A 353 10.01 3.21 13.52
N TYR A 354 9.19 3.04 12.49
CA TYR A 354 7.75 2.89 12.66
C TYR A 354 7.28 1.55 12.13
N VAL A 355 6.27 1.01 12.80
CA VAL A 355 5.56 -0.19 12.39
C VAL A 355 4.06 0.05 12.63
N LEU A 356 3.22 -0.54 11.80
CA LEU A 356 1.77 -0.41 11.91
C LEU A 356 1.28 -1.36 13.01
N ASP A 357 0.57 -0.79 14.00
CA ASP A 357 -0.20 -1.56 14.97
C ASP A 357 -1.41 -2.24 14.29
N TRP A 358 -2.16 -3.08 15.01
CA TRP A 358 -3.25 -3.84 14.39
C TRP A 358 -4.32 -2.93 13.76
N ASP A 359 -4.68 -1.83 14.42
CA ASP A 359 -5.67 -0.86 13.94
C ASP A 359 -5.16 -0.13 12.70
N ALA A 360 -3.91 0.34 12.71
CA ALA A 360 -3.29 1.00 11.57
C ALA A 360 -3.09 0.04 10.38
N ALA A 361 -2.75 -1.23 10.65
CA ALA A 361 -2.67 -2.28 9.64
C ALA A 361 -4.03 -2.54 9.00
N ARG A 362 -5.10 -2.60 9.81
CA ARG A 362 -6.47 -2.77 9.32
C ARG A 362 -6.92 -1.57 8.49
N GLN A 363 -6.73 -0.36 9.00
CA GLN A 363 -7.04 0.88 8.27
C GLN A 363 -6.30 0.95 6.94
N TYR A 364 -5.02 0.57 6.91
CA TYR A 364 -4.26 0.47 5.67
C TYR A 364 -4.93 -0.51 4.69
N CYS A 365 -5.36 -1.69 5.15
CA CYS A 365 -6.00 -2.67 4.29
C CYS A 365 -7.38 -2.22 3.80
N GLN A 366 -8.16 -1.54 4.62
CA GLN A 366 -9.46 -0.97 4.23
C GLN A 366 -9.31 0.18 3.25
N LYS A 367 -8.21 0.92 3.35
CA LYS A 367 -7.89 2.05 2.48
C LYS A 367 -7.39 1.61 1.10
N ASN A 368 -6.51 0.61 1.05
CA ASN A 368 -5.80 0.22 -0.18
C ASN A 368 -6.33 -1.07 -0.83
N HIS A 369 -7.10 -1.86 -0.09
CA HIS A 369 -7.64 -3.16 -0.49
C HIS A 369 -9.07 -3.32 0.08
N ILE A 370 -9.57 -4.55 0.32
CA ILE A 370 -10.88 -4.70 0.99
C ILE A 370 -10.75 -4.51 2.51
N ASP A 371 -9.98 -5.39 3.18
CA ASP A 371 -9.72 -5.36 4.62
C ASP A 371 -8.58 -6.34 4.93
N MET A 372 -8.19 -6.50 6.19
CA MET A 372 -7.20 -7.49 6.61
C MET A 372 -7.71 -8.93 6.39
N VAL A 373 -6.81 -9.87 6.10
CA VAL A 373 -7.19 -11.26 5.82
C VAL A 373 -7.87 -11.94 7.02
N THR A 374 -8.91 -12.72 6.73
CA THR A 374 -9.62 -13.55 7.71
C THR A 374 -9.75 -15.00 7.23
N TRP A 375 -9.85 -15.98 8.13
CA TRP A 375 -9.85 -17.39 7.70
C TRP A 375 -11.18 -17.81 7.04
N ASN A 376 -12.21 -16.97 7.14
CA ASN A 376 -13.46 -17.16 6.40
C ASN A 376 -13.42 -16.61 4.97
N ILE A 377 -12.34 -15.94 4.55
CA ILE A 377 -12.21 -15.36 3.19
C ILE A 377 -10.97 -15.85 2.42
N VAL A 378 -9.90 -16.27 3.10
CA VAL A 378 -8.69 -16.83 2.45
C VAL A 378 -8.41 -18.27 2.88
N ASP A 379 -7.77 -19.06 2.00
CA ASP A 379 -7.20 -20.36 2.38
C ASP A 379 -5.96 -20.15 3.27
N PRO A 380 -5.99 -20.60 4.54
CA PRO A 380 -4.86 -20.50 5.45
C PRO A 380 -3.60 -21.21 4.96
N ASN A 381 -3.71 -22.33 4.23
CA ASN A 381 -2.54 -23.10 3.79
C ASN A 381 -1.80 -22.41 2.65
N LEU A 382 -2.55 -21.88 1.67
CA LEU A 382 -1.99 -21.09 0.58
C LEU A 382 -1.33 -19.82 1.11
N LEU A 383 -2.00 -19.12 2.04
CA LEU A 383 -1.43 -17.94 2.71
C LEU A 383 -0.15 -18.30 3.49
N THR A 384 -0.17 -19.40 4.26
CA THR A 384 0.99 -19.87 5.03
C THR A 384 2.19 -20.14 4.11
N THR A 385 1.99 -20.83 2.99
CA THR A 385 3.08 -21.13 2.04
C THR A 385 3.68 -19.84 1.46
N ARG A 386 2.84 -18.88 1.04
CA ARG A 386 3.30 -17.59 0.52
C ARG A 386 4.10 -16.81 1.56
N LEU A 387 3.59 -16.70 2.79
CA LEU A 387 4.25 -15.96 3.86
C LEU A 387 5.54 -16.65 4.35
N GLN A 388 5.57 -17.99 4.34
CA GLN A 388 6.76 -18.76 4.68
C GLN A 388 7.88 -18.58 3.64
N ASN A 389 7.54 -18.59 2.34
CA ASN A 389 8.51 -18.31 1.28
C ASN A 389 9.07 -16.87 1.34
N ALA A 390 8.27 -15.93 1.86
CA ALA A 390 8.68 -14.56 2.10
C ALA A 390 9.43 -14.36 3.44
N GLY A 391 9.63 -15.42 4.24
CA GLY A 391 10.42 -15.39 5.47
C GLY A 391 9.71 -14.78 6.70
N TYR A 392 8.38 -14.74 6.71
CA TYR A 392 7.61 -14.24 7.85
C TYR A 392 7.39 -15.31 8.93
N THR A 393 7.36 -14.87 10.20
CA THR A 393 7.15 -15.74 11.38
C THR A 393 5.80 -15.47 12.06
N HIS A 394 5.47 -14.20 12.29
CA HIS A 394 4.20 -13.74 12.84
C HIS A 394 3.62 -12.66 11.92
N VAL A 395 2.29 -12.67 11.77
CA VAL A 395 1.57 -11.65 11.01
C VAL A 395 0.25 -11.30 11.69
N TRP A 396 -0.20 -10.05 11.54
CA TRP A 396 -1.56 -9.68 11.91
C TRP A 396 -2.58 -10.38 11.01
N ILE A 397 -3.68 -10.78 11.64
CA ILE A 397 -4.87 -11.33 10.99
C ILE A 397 -6.10 -10.65 11.54
N GLY A 398 -7.19 -10.64 10.78
CA GLY A 398 -8.43 -9.96 11.15
C GLY A 398 -9.24 -10.68 12.24
N LEU A 399 -8.60 -11.24 13.27
CA LEU A 399 -9.24 -11.86 14.43
C LEU A 399 -9.05 -10.95 15.64
N HIS A 400 -10.15 -10.63 16.33
CA HIS A 400 -10.17 -9.64 17.40
C HIS A 400 -11.14 -10.07 18.51
N GLU A 401 -10.86 -9.67 19.75
CA GLU A 401 -11.75 -9.87 20.90
C GLU A 401 -12.98 -8.97 20.77
N ASP A 402 -14.16 -9.50 21.05
CA ASP A 402 -15.39 -8.73 20.97
C ASP A 402 -15.41 -7.66 22.06
N PRO A 403 -15.44 -6.36 21.69
CA PRO A 403 -15.43 -5.28 22.66
C PRO A 403 -16.69 -5.26 23.54
N GLU A 404 -17.77 -5.92 23.12
CA GLU A 404 -19.02 -6.06 23.87
C GLU A 404 -19.06 -7.35 24.72
N GLN A 405 -18.19 -8.33 24.43
CA GLN A 405 -18.19 -9.65 25.07
C GLN A 405 -16.77 -10.10 25.40
N GLN A 406 -16.36 -9.90 26.66
CA GLN A 406 -15.04 -10.32 27.14
C GLN A 406 -14.77 -11.81 26.87
N SER A 407 -13.56 -12.11 26.41
CA SER A 407 -13.09 -13.46 26.08
C SER A 407 -13.87 -14.16 24.95
N VAL A 408 -14.66 -13.43 24.18
CA VAL A 408 -15.28 -13.90 22.93
C VAL A 408 -14.46 -13.37 21.76
N TRP A 409 -14.05 -14.23 20.84
CA TRP A 409 -13.21 -13.86 19.70
C TRP A 409 -13.98 -14.05 18.41
N ARG A 410 -13.97 -13.02 17.55
CA ARG A 410 -14.68 -13.04 16.27
C ARG A 410 -13.83 -12.39 15.18
N TRP A 411 -14.11 -12.79 13.95
CA TRP A 411 -13.43 -12.21 12.79
C TRP A 411 -13.96 -10.80 12.53
N ILE A 412 -13.12 -9.92 12.03
CA ILE A 412 -13.55 -8.63 11.53
C ILE A 412 -14.55 -8.79 10.38
N ASN A 413 -15.50 -7.86 10.30
CA ASN A 413 -16.48 -7.87 9.24
C ASN A 413 -15.93 -7.20 7.97
N VAL A 414 -15.21 -7.99 7.18
CA VAL A 414 -14.64 -7.58 5.88
C VAL A 414 -15.72 -7.09 4.90
N LYS A 415 -17.00 -7.48 5.07
CA LYS A 415 -18.08 -7.09 4.15
C LYS A 415 -18.54 -5.65 4.37
N THR A 416 -18.63 -5.24 5.63
CA THR A 416 -19.07 -3.89 6.01
C THR A 416 -17.89 -2.96 6.24
N GLY A 417 -16.68 -3.49 6.45
CA GLY A 417 -15.52 -2.75 6.93
C GLY A 417 -15.63 -2.36 8.42
N GLU A 418 -16.74 -2.69 9.09
CA GLU A 418 -17.04 -2.23 10.44
C GLU A 418 -17.49 -3.38 11.34
N GLY A 419 -16.97 -3.40 12.57
CA GLY A 419 -17.34 -4.39 13.59
C GLY A 419 -16.79 -5.79 13.33
N LEU A 420 -17.37 -6.76 14.03
CA LEU A 420 -17.01 -8.19 13.99
C LEU A 420 -18.18 -9.02 13.43
N THR A 421 -17.88 -10.19 12.88
CA THR A 421 -18.85 -11.11 12.28
C THR A 421 -18.49 -12.57 12.55
N GLY A 422 -19.48 -13.45 12.40
CA GLY A 422 -19.31 -14.90 12.52
C GLY A 422 -19.48 -15.43 13.95
N ASP A 423 -19.24 -16.74 14.09
CA ASP A 423 -19.35 -17.44 15.37
C ASP A 423 -18.15 -17.15 16.28
N ASP A 424 -18.34 -17.37 17.58
CA ASP A 424 -17.26 -17.32 18.58
C ASP A 424 -16.20 -18.41 18.31
N VAL A 425 -14.96 -17.99 18.08
CA VAL A 425 -13.82 -18.90 17.83
C VAL A 425 -12.87 -19.05 19.01
N SER A 426 -13.25 -18.59 20.21
CA SER A 426 -12.40 -18.64 21.42
C SER A 426 -11.99 -20.05 21.83
N GLN A 427 -12.80 -21.06 21.47
CA GLN A 427 -12.53 -22.49 21.75
C GLN A 427 -11.90 -23.22 20.56
N SER A 428 -11.40 -22.49 19.56
CA SER A 428 -10.79 -23.10 18.37
C SER A 428 -9.51 -23.87 18.71
N LYS A 429 -9.33 -25.03 18.07
CA LYS A 429 -8.08 -25.81 18.12
C LYS A 429 -6.88 -25.10 17.50
N ASN A 430 -7.10 -23.98 16.80
CA ASN A 430 -6.04 -23.20 16.16
C ASN A 430 -5.32 -22.28 17.14
N TRP A 431 -5.86 -22.05 18.34
CA TRP A 431 -5.14 -21.34 19.40
C TRP A 431 -3.92 -22.13 19.89
N ALA A 432 -2.89 -21.40 20.31
CA ALA A 432 -1.72 -21.96 20.98
C ALA A 432 -2.10 -22.47 22.39
N THR A 433 -1.45 -23.54 22.83
CA THR A 433 -1.74 -24.17 24.14
C THR A 433 -1.24 -23.30 25.29
N GLY A 434 -2.09 -23.04 26.29
CA GLY A 434 -1.70 -22.39 27.54
C GLY A 434 -1.77 -20.86 27.55
N GLN A 435 -2.46 -20.24 26.58
CA GLN A 435 -2.61 -18.79 26.52
C GLN A 435 -3.64 -18.25 27.54
N GLN A 436 -3.33 -17.09 28.12
CA GLN A 436 -4.26 -16.23 28.84
C GLN A 436 -4.67 -15.11 27.87
N PHE A 437 -5.97 -14.88 27.69
CA PHE A 437 -6.50 -13.84 26.81
C PHE A 437 -6.41 -12.46 27.49
N ASP A 438 -5.20 -11.97 27.72
CA ASP A 438 -4.98 -10.67 28.36
C ASP A 438 -4.97 -9.50 27.35
N ASP A 439 -5.11 -9.81 26.05
CA ASP A 439 -5.01 -8.87 24.94
C ASP A 439 -6.14 -9.06 23.92
N SER A 440 -6.50 -7.99 23.19
CA SER A 440 -7.68 -7.97 22.32
C SER A 440 -7.42 -8.19 20.82
N CYS A 441 -6.15 -8.26 20.37
CA CYS A 441 -5.80 -8.49 18.96
C CYS A 441 -5.13 -9.84 18.75
N CYS A 442 -5.23 -10.40 17.55
CA CYS A 442 -4.67 -11.72 17.25
C CYS A 442 -3.64 -11.68 16.12
N ASN A 443 -2.52 -12.37 16.35
CA ASN A 443 -1.55 -12.68 15.31
C ASN A 443 -1.55 -14.17 14.93
N TYR A 444 -1.03 -14.49 13.75
CA TYR A 444 -0.83 -15.85 13.26
C TYR A 444 0.66 -16.19 13.18
N ASN A 445 1.06 -17.23 13.90
CA ASN A 445 2.40 -17.81 13.82
C ASN A 445 2.47 -18.82 12.67
N ILE A 446 3.25 -18.49 11.64
CA ILE A 446 3.37 -19.23 10.39
C ILE A 446 4.04 -20.61 10.61
N PRO A 447 5.18 -20.74 11.34
CA PRO A 447 5.81 -22.04 11.57
C PRO A 447 4.93 -23.05 12.33
N THR A 448 4.24 -22.61 13.38
CA THR A 448 3.42 -23.47 14.23
C THR A 448 1.99 -23.61 13.75
N LYS A 449 1.56 -22.72 12.84
CA LYS A 449 0.18 -22.59 12.34
C LYS A 449 -0.82 -22.34 13.47
N LYS A 450 -0.45 -21.50 14.44
CA LYS A 450 -1.25 -21.19 15.63
C LYS A 450 -1.57 -19.72 15.76
N TRP A 451 -2.73 -19.43 16.36
CA TRP A 451 -3.17 -18.10 16.74
C TRP A 451 -2.66 -17.74 18.13
N TYR A 452 -2.27 -16.48 18.28
CA TYR A 452 -1.83 -15.89 19.54
C TYR A 452 -2.59 -14.59 19.80
N SER A 453 -3.19 -14.46 20.99
CA SER A 453 -3.60 -13.14 21.51
C SER A 453 -2.36 -12.30 21.77
N THR A 454 -2.41 -11.03 21.38
CA THR A 454 -1.28 -10.10 21.45
C THR A 454 -1.80 -8.69 21.56
N VAL A 455 -1.10 -7.87 22.34
CA VAL A 455 -1.39 -6.45 22.52
C VAL A 455 -1.58 -5.79 21.14
N CYS A 456 -2.69 -5.10 20.93
CA CYS A 456 -3.01 -4.49 19.64
C CYS A 456 -1.95 -3.51 19.14
N SER A 457 -1.24 -2.85 20.06
CA SER A 457 -0.13 -1.95 19.76
C SER A 457 1.17 -2.64 19.37
N TYR A 458 1.21 -3.99 19.36
CA TYR A 458 2.42 -4.74 19.02
C TYR A 458 2.73 -4.61 17.52
N PRO A 459 3.98 -4.36 17.14
CA PRO A 459 4.28 -4.08 15.75
C PRO A 459 4.48 -5.35 14.91
N LEU A 460 3.52 -5.72 14.05
CA LEU A 460 3.61 -6.92 13.19
C LEU A 460 3.36 -6.63 11.70
N PRO A 461 4.02 -7.40 10.80
CA PRO A 461 3.64 -7.45 9.38
C PRO A 461 2.20 -7.92 9.22
N PHE A 462 1.53 -7.54 8.13
CA PHE A 462 0.14 -7.89 7.89
C PHE A 462 -0.11 -8.17 6.41
N ASN A 463 -1.23 -8.83 6.12
CA ASN A 463 -1.66 -9.10 4.74
C ASN A 463 -3.09 -8.62 4.55
N CYS A 464 -3.32 -7.92 3.43
CA CYS A 464 -4.63 -7.43 3.06
C CYS A 464 -5.31 -8.40 2.10
N TYR A 465 -6.64 -8.42 2.14
CA TYR A 465 -7.49 -9.15 1.24
C TYR A 465 -7.80 -8.32 -0.01
N GLU A 466 -7.52 -8.88 -1.19
CA GLU A 466 -7.84 -8.30 -2.49
C GLU A 466 -9.11 -8.94 -3.05
N ASP A 467 -10.08 -8.13 -3.48
CA ASP A 467 -11.22 -8.62 -4.26
C ASP A 467 -10.68 -9.12 -5.58
N ASN A 468 -11.19 -10.25 -6.05
CA ASN A 468 -10.80 -10.78 -7.34
C ASN A 468 -11.98 -11.23 -8.21
N LEU A 469 -13.21 -10.86 -7.83
CA LEU A 469 -14.42 -11.24 -8.55
C LEU A 469 -15.18 -10.04 -9.11
N LEU A 470 -15.49 -10.11 -10.41
CA LEU A 470 -16.29 -9.12 -11.13
C LEU A 470 -17.62 -9.75 -11.58
N LEU A 471 -18.74 -9.21 -11.08
CA LEU A 471 -20.06 -9.54 -11.61
C LEU A 471 -20.34 -8.71 -12.87
N VAL A 472 -20.65 -9.39 -13.97
CA VAL A 472 -21.07 -8.75 -15.22
C VAL A 472 -22.58 -8.91 -15.40
N THR A 473 -23.30 -7.78 -15.41
CA THR A 473 -24.78 -7.74 -15.52
C THR A 473 -25.29 -7.79 -16.96
N GLU A 474 -24.42 -8.08 -17.94
CA GLU A 474 -24.83 -8.36 -19.31
C GLU A 474 -25.43 -9.77 -19.44
N ASN A 475 -26.41 -9.95 -20.33
CA ASN A 475 -27.01 -11.25 -20.60
C ASN A 475 -26.31 -11.94 -21.79
N LYS A 476 -25.45 -12.92 -21.51
CA LYS A 476 -24.66 -13.65 -22.52
C LYS A 476 -24.84 -15.17 -22.40
N THR A 477 -24.61 -15.87 -23.51
CA THR A 477 -24.45 -17.34 -23.50
C THR A 477 -23.17 -17.71 -22.75
N TRP A 478 -23.01 -18.97 -22.38
CA TRP A 478 -21.83 -19.39 -21.61
C TRP A 478 -20.53 -19.14 -22.38
N GLU A 479 -20.48 -19.46 -23.68
CA GLU A 479 -19.31 -19.21 -24.54
C GLU A 479 -19.02 -17.71 -24.72
N ASP A 480 -20.07 -16.89 -24.86
CA ASP A 480 -19.91 -15.43 -24.97
C ASP A 480 -19.46 -14.81 -23.65
N ALA A 481 -19.91 -15.34 -22.51
CA ALA A 481 -19.50 -14.94 -21.17
C ALA A 481 -18.03 -15.29 -20.91
N LEU A 482 -17.60 -16.52 -21.25
CA LEU A 482 -16.21 -16.94 -21.16
C LEU A 482 -15.29 -16.05 -22.00
N ASN A 483 -15.68 -15.81 -23.26
CA ASN A 483 -14.94 -14.92 -24.14
C ASN A 483 -14.93 -13.48 -23.63
N HIS A 484 -16.00 -13.02 -22.98
CA HIS A 484 -16.03 -11.69 -22.39
C HIS A 484 -15.03 -11.58 -21.24
N CYS A 485 -15.02 -12.51 -20.28
CA CYS A 485 -14.03 -12.54 -19.21
C CYS A 485 -12.61 -12.56 -19.78
N ARG A 486 -12.29 -13.50 -20.67
CA ARG A 486 -10.95 -13.64 -21.25
C ARG A 486 -10.50 -12.45 -22.10
N LYS A 487 -11.42 -11.67 -22.67
CA LYS A 487 -11.10 -10.42 -23.39
C LYS A 487 -10.71 -9.28 -22.46
N MET A 488 -11.09 -9.36 -21.18
CA MET A 488 -10.66 -8.39 -20.16
C MET A 488 -9.26 -8.69 -19.62
N THR A 489 -8.72 -9.88 -19.91
CA THR A 489 -7.32 -10.23 -19.62
C THR A 489 -6.37 -9.19 -20.19
N ASN A 490 -5.53 -8.65 -19.31
CA ASN A 490 -4.54 -7.65 -19.63
C ASN A 490 -3.16 -8.10 -19.12
N ALA A 491 -2.15 -7.22 -19.21
CA ALA A 491 -0.79 -7.56 -18.84
C ALA A 491 -0.58 -7.87 -17.34
N THR A 492 -1.53 -7.48 -16.49
CA THR A 492 -1.44 -7.58 -15.03
C THR A 492 -2.34 -8.66 -14.45
N HIS A 493 -3.47 -8.93 -15.10
CA HIS A 493 -4.51 -9.80 -14.58
C HIS A 493 -5.06 -10.70 -15.68
N THR A 494 -5.11 -12.00 -15.41
CA THR A 494 -5.82 -12.98 -16.24
C THR A 494 -7.23 -13.12 -15.72
N TYR A 495 -8.21 -12.88 -16.59
CA TYR A 495 -9.63 -13.00 -16.29
C TYR A 495 -10.17 -14.29 -16.93
N ASP A 496 -10.91 -15.07 -16.15
CA ASP A 496 -11.67 -16.22 -16.64
C ASP A 496 -13.07 -16.22 -15.98
N LEU A 497 -13.95 -17.12 -16.40
CA LEU A 497 -15.17 -17.35 -15.65
C LEU A 497 -14.83 -17.99 -14.31
N LEU A 498 -15.52 -17.53 -13.26
CA LEU A 498 -15.31 -17.96 -11.89
C LEU A 498 -15.22 -19.49 -11.76
N SER A 499 -14.07 -19.98 -11.30
CA SER A 499 -13.94 -21.29 -10.67
C SER A 499 -14.10 -21.17 -9.17
N VAL A 500 -14.66 -22.21 -8.54
CA VAL A 500 -14.81 -22.26 -7.09
C VAL A 500 -14.28 -23.59 -6.61
N SER A 501 -13.05 -23.58 -6.12
CA SER A 501 -12.38 -24.79 -5.67
C SER A 501 -12.76 -25.20 -4.23
N TYR A 502 -13.40 -24.31 -3.42
CA TYR A 502 -13.68 -24.59 -2.00
C TYR A 502 -15.04 -24.08 -1.45
N PRO A 503 -15.68 -24.82 -0.51
CA PRO A 503 -16.93 -24.47 0.17
C PRO A 503 -16.97 -23.12 0.92
N SER A 504 -15.82 -22.63 1.42
CA SER A 504 -15.73 -21.32 2.10
C SER A 504 -15.93 -20.12 1.16
N ASN A 505 -15.62 -20.29 -0.13
CA ASN A 505 -15.75 -19.24 -1.15
C ASN A 505 -17.22 -18.99 -1.55
N PHE A 506 -18.17 -19.84 -1.13
CA PHE A 506 -19.59 -19.67 -1.48
C PHE A 506 -20.23 -18.47 -0.80
N SER A 507 -19.86 -18.17 0.45
CA SER A 507 -20.35 -16.96 1.14
C SER A 507 -19.85 -15.67 0.45
N TYR A 508 -18.69 -15.75 -0.19
CA TYR A 508 -18.03 -14.69 -0.93
C TYR A 508 -18.64 -14.48 -2.33
N VAL A 509 -18.98 -15.56 -3.03
CA VAL A 509 -19.67 -15.50 -4.33
C VAL A 509 -21.12 -15.02 -4.18
N ARG A 510 -21.81 -15.43 -3.11
CA ARG A 510 -23.24 -15.13 -2.87
C ARG A 510 -23.58 -13.63 -2.88
N ASP A 511 -22.78 -12.80 -2.22
CA ASP A 511 -23.08 -11.36 -2.10
C ASP A 511 -22.99 -10.63 -3.45
N ARG A 512 -22.19 -11.14 -4.38
CA ARG A 512 -22.11 -10.65 -5.77
C ARG A 512 -23.30 -11.14 -6.58
N ILE A 513 -23.67 -12.42 -6.45
CA ILE A 513 -24.83 -12.99 -7.15
C ILE A 513 -26.14 -12.25 -6.82
N TYR A 514 -26.35 -11.81 -5.57
CA TYR A 514 -27.55 -11.04 -5.20
C TYR A 514 -27.71 -9.75 -6.00
N ARG A 515 -26.63 -9.13 -6.47
CA ARG A 515 -26.64 -7.92 -7.31
C ARG A 515 -26.93 -8.20 -8.78
N ALA A 516 -26.91 -9.47 -9.20
CA ALA A 516 -27.23 -9.81 -10.59
C ALA A 516 -28.68 -9.43 -10.90
N THR A 517 -29.01 -9.31 -12.18
CA THR A 517 -30.40 -9.12 -12.64
C THR A 517 -31.07 -10.48 -12.89
N THR A 518 -30.31 -11.49 -13.32
CA THR A 518 -30.81 -12.85 -13.57
C THR A 518 -30.91 -13.67 -12.29
N GLU A 519 -31.84 -14.64 -12.24
CA GLU A 519 -32.03 -15.49 -11.04
C GLU A 519 -30.82 -16.41 -10.75
N GLU A 520 -30.06 -16.73 -11.79
CA GLU A 520 -28.85 -17.54 -11.73
C GLU A 520 -27.78 -16.92 -12.63
N VAL A 521 -26.52 -17.13 -12.29
CA VAL A 521 -25.36 -16.59 -13.03
C VAL A 521 -24.46 -17.70 -13.57
N TRP A 522 -23.79 -17.46 -14.70
CA TRP A 522 -22.78 -18.38 -15.24
C TRP A 522 -21.49 -18.36 -14.42
N THR A 523 -20.83 -19.51 -14.42
CA THR A 523 -19.50 -19.76 -13.85
C THR A 523 -18.66 -20.60 -14.81
N GLY A 524 -17.40 -20.85 -14.49
CA GLY A 524 -16.46 -21.57 -15.36
C GLY A 524 -16.75 -23.06 -15.53
N LEU A 525 -17.77 -23.59 -14.83
CA LEU A 525 -18.08 -25.01 -14.80
C LEU A 525 -18.72 -25.48 -16.12
N ARG A 526 -18.14 -26.51 -16.74
CA ARG A 526 -18.60 -27.08 -18.01
C ARG A 526 -18.56 -28.61 -18.01
N PHE A 527 -19.58 -29.25 -18.57
CA PHE A 527 -19.64 -30.70 -18.75
C PHE A 527 -19.22 -31.09 -20.18
N LEU A 528 -18.06 -31.74 -20.31
CA LEU A 528 -17.49 -32.20 -21.59
C LEU A 528 -16.87 -33.58 -21.41
N GLY A 529 -17.05 -34.45 -22.42
CA GLY A 529 -16.40 -35.77 -22.41
C GLY A 529 -16.87 -36.74 -21.32
N GLY A 530 -18.03 -36.48 -20.69
CA GLY A 530 -18.56 -37.30 -19.60
C GLY A 530 -18.14 -36.84 -18.20
N GLU A 531 -17.38 -35.74 -18.09
CA GLU A 531 -16.88 -35.19 -16.84
C GLU A 531 -17.11 -33.68 -16.78
N TRP A 532 -17.19 -33.15 -15.56
CA TRP A 532 -17.19 -31.70 -15.31
C TRP A 532 -15.76 -31.18 -15.33
N TRP A 533 -15.56 -29.91 -15.69
CA TRP A 533 -14.27 -29.21 -15.70
C TRP A 533 -14.47 -27.71 -15.43
N TRP A 534 -13.50 -27.05 -14.80
CA TRP A 534 -13.43 -25.59 -14.74
C TRP A 534 -12.70 -25.04 -15.98
N SER A 535 -13.15 -23.88 -16.48
CA SER A 535 -12.62 -23.30 -17.72
C SER A 535 -11.19 -22.78 -17.62
N ASP A 536 -10.74 -22.41 -16.43
CA ASP A 536 -9.39 -21.95 -16.11
C ASP A 536 -8.39 -23.09 -15.85
N GLY A 537 -8.87 -24.33 -15.74
CA GLY A 537 -8.03 -25.51 -15.50
C GLY A 537 -7.80 -25.82 -14.02
N GLU A 538 -8.48 -25.11 -13.10
CA GLU A 538 -8.44 -25.41 -11.67
C GLU A 538 -8.97 -26.82 -11.35
N ALA A 539 -8.44 -27.41 -10.28
CA ALA A 539 -8.83 -28.76 -9.87
C ALA A 539 -10.28 -28.78 -9.37
N LEU A 540 -11.01 -29.83 -9.74
CA LEU A 540 -12.35 -30.10 -9.21
C LEU A 540 -12.24 -30.81 -7.86
N ASP A 541 -12.15 -30.01 -6.79
CA ASP A 541 -12.40 -30.49 -5.44
C ASP A 541 -13.92 -30.39 -5.17
N HIS A 542 -14.50 -31.42 -4.54
CA HIS A 542 -15.93 -31.54 -4.17
C HIS A 542 -16.92 -31.96 -5.27
N GLN A 543 -16.67 -33.12 -5.88
CA GLN A 543 -17.57 -33.75 -6.86
C GLN A 543 -19.00 -33.99 -6.31
N GLU A 544 -19.18 -34.10 -4.98
CA GLU A 544 -20.50 -34.20 -4.34
C GLU A 544 -21.41 -32.97 -4.51
N MET A 545 -20.86 -31.80 -4.88
CA MET A 545 -21.62 -30.55 -5.04
C MET A 545 -22.07 -30.30 -6.49
N LEU A 546 -21.60 -31.13 -7.43
CA LEU A 546 -21.88 -31.00 -8.86
C LEU A 546 -23.21 -31.70 -9.22
N PRO A 547 -23.91 -31.25 -10.26
CA PRO A 547 -25.09 -31.94 -10.75
C PRO A 547 -24.72 -33.36 -11.23
N ASP A 548 -25.47 -34.36 -10.77
CA ASP A 548 -25.45 -35.71 -11.35
C ASP A 548 -25.75 -35.62 -12.85
N CYS A 549 -25.06 -36.44 -13.66
CA CYS A 549 -25.14 -36.53 -15.14
C CYS A 549 -26.20 -35.60 -15.77
N PRO A 550 -25.84 -34.38 -16.17
CA PRO A 550 -26.81 -33.40 -16.62
C PRO A 550 -27.58 -33.91 -17.85
N SER A 551 -28.85 -33.49 -17.97
CA SER A 551 -29.65 -33.82 -19.16
C SER A 551 -28.97 -33.35 -20.44
N GLN A 552 -29.28 -34.00 -21.58
CA GLN A 552 -28.60 -33.88 -22.89
C GLN A 552 -28.27 -32.47 -23.43
N TRP A 553 -28.79 -31.40 -22.82
CA TRP A 553 -28.54 -30.00 -23.22
C TRP A 553 -28.02 -29.11 -22.08
N GLN A 554 -27.98 -29.60 -20.83
CA GLN A 554 -27.61 -28.80 -19.66
C GLN A 554 -26.12 -28.92 -19.32
N HIS A 555 -25.25 -28.50 -20.24
CA HIS A 555 -23.80 -28.72 -20.11
C HIS A 555 -23.06 -27.58 -19.39
N CYS A 556 -23.74 -26.55 -18.91
CA CYS A 556 -23.12 -25.36 -18.31
C CYS A 556 -23.55 -25.14 -16.88
N GLY A 557 -22.59 -24.89 -15.99
CA GLY A 557 -22.83 -24.70 -14.56
C GLY A 557 -23.19 -23.27 -14.19
N THR A 558 -24.15 -23.15 -13.28
CA THR A 558 -24.68 -21.90 -12.75
C THR A 558 -24.85 -21.97 -11.25
N VAL A 559 -24.89 -20.80 -10.62
CA VAL A 559 -25.29 -20.62 -9.22
C VAL A 559 -26.54 -19.77 -9.15
N SER A 560 -27.51 -20.19 -8.32
CA SER A 560 -28.74 -19.44 -8.08
C SER A 560 -28.57 -18.42 -6.96
N LYS A 561 -29.23 -17.26 -7.08
CA LYS A 561 -29.41 -16.27 -5.99
C LYS A 561 -30.08 -16.85 -4.76
N TYR A 562 -31.00 -17.78 -4.97
CA TYR A 562 -31.87 -18.31 -3.92
C TYR A 562 -31.35 -19.61 -3.33
N ASN A 563 -30.47 -20.31 -4.06
CA ASN A 563 -29.85 -21.54 -3.64
C ASN A 563 -28.38 -21.60 -4.10
N THR A 564 -27.48 -21.21 -3.20
CA THR A 564 -26.02 -21.20 -3.45
C THR A 564 -25.32 -22.42 -2.87
N THR A 565 -26.02 -23.43 -2.36
CA THR A 565 -25.34 -24.60 -1.74
C THR A 565 -24.91 -25.64 -2.75
N ASN A 566 -25.56 -25.70 -3.92
CA ASN A 566 -25.23 -26.64 -5.00
C ASN A 566 -25.13 -25.90 -6.34
N TRP A 567 -24.25 -26.40 -7.21
CA TRP A 567 -24.21 -25.99 -8.61
C TRP A 567 -25.41 -26.55 -9.35
N THR A 568 -25.96 -25.78 -10.29
CA THR A 568 -27.04 -26.26 -11.15
C THR A 568 -26.64 -26.17 -12.61
N SER A 569 -27.13 -27.10 -13.41
CA SER A 569 -26.83 -27.17 -14.84
C SER A 569 -27.94 -26.54 -15.68
N ARG A 570 -27.55 -25.75 -16.69
CA ARG A 570 -28.46 -25.07 -17.63
C ARG A 570 -28.01 -25.24 -19.07
N ASP A 571 -28.92 -24.97 -20.01
CA ASP A 571 -28.58 -24.96 -21.43
C ASP A 571 -27.62 -23.79 -21.71
N CYS A 572 -26.46 -24.11 -22.24
CA CYS A 572 -25.39 -23.16 -22.54
C CYS A 572 -25.82 -22.04 -23.50
N SER A 573 -26.89 -22.28 -24.27
CA SER A 573 -27.51 -21.33 -25.19
C SER A 573 -28.39 -20.28 -24.49
N GLU A 574 -28.72 -20.49 -23.21
CA GLU A 574 -29.44 -19.51 -22.41
C GLU A 574 -28.59 -18.26 -22.15
N ARG A 575 -29.22 -17.10 -21.93
CA ARG A 575 -28.52 -15.85 -21.69
C ARG A 575 -28.66 -15.42 -20.23
N ARG A 576 -27.54 -15.27 -19.54
CA ARG A 576 -27.51 -14.95 -18.10
C ARG A 576 -26.39 -13.96 -17.77
N ASN A 577 -26.48 -13.33 -16.61
CA ASN A 577 -25.34 -12.65 -15.99
C ASN A 577 -24.27 -13.67 -15.60
N PHE A 578 -23.05 -13.21 -15.35
CA PHE A 578 -21.92 -14.10 -15.13
C PHE A 578 -20.88 -13.45 -14.23
N ILE A 579 -20.05 -14.28 -13.59
CA ILE A 579 -18.98 -13.80 -12.72
C ILE A 579 -17.65 -14.15 -13.38
N CYS A 580 -16.81 -13.13 -13.56
CA CYS A 580 -15.42 -13.32 -13.91
C CYS A 580 -14.58 -13.32 -12.63
N SER A 581 -13.65 -14.27 -12.50
CA SER A 581 -12.54 -14.15 -11.55
C SER A 581 -11.33 -13.57 -12.28
N TYR A 582 -10.47 -12.89 -11.54
CA TYR A 582 -9.16 -12.52 -12.03
C TYR A 582 -8.05 -12.93 -11.09
N GLU A 583 -6.91 -13.23 -11.67
CA GLU A 583 -5.69 -13.52 -10.93
C GLU A 583 -4.55 -12.68 -11.46
N LYS A 584 -3.67 -12.26 -10.57
CA LYS A 584 -2.48 -11.51 -10.94
C LYS A 584 -1.50 -12.45 -11.65
N VAL A 585 -1.03 -12.05 -12.83
CA VAL A 585 -0.11 -12.82 -13.69
C VAL A 585 1.26 -12.97 -13.05
#